data_AF-A0A9P9YUB3-F1
#
_entry.id   AF-A0A9P9YUB3-F1
#
_cell.length_a   1.000
_cell.length_b   1.000
_cell.length_c   1.000
_cell.angle_alpha   90.00
_cell.angle_beta   90.00
_cell.angle_gamma   90.00
#
_symmetry.space_group_name_H-M   'P 1'
#
loop_
_entity.id
_entity.type
_entity.pdbx_description
1 polymer ?
#
loop_
_entity_poly.entity_id
_entity_poly.type
_entity_poly.pdbx_seq_one_letter_code
_entity_poly.pdbx_strand_id
1 'polypeptide(L)'
;MPQSTVFTFLALIIIIRGVLAANIHYEIFADNGHPNKCVVEGPKGEVIVESGQSIRHPTKCAQIDCGKDGWALVFYCEEKNPPKGCENDGYENINADFPECCEMNLKCNYARVRQPNGKATTTIRVSEDKRSWQQATGNWLQFQFHFRISPAGHPGKCTISPSLVLNSGVSIKDPTHECRRIVCGHSGRALFQSCGVSILSPPCRYGGYINTDLPYPDCCLRTVLCN
;
A
#
# COMPACT_ATOMS: atom_id res chain seq x y z
N MET A 1 -10.49 39.43 7.49
CA MET A 1 -11.32 38.24 7.20
C MET A 1 -10.42 37.00 7.17
N PRO A 2 -10.19 36.31 8.31
CA PRO A 2 -9.21 35.22 8.44
C PRO A 2 -9.80 33.80 8.25
N GLN A 3 -11.03 33.68 7.76
CA GLN A 3 -11.78 32.41 7.76
C GLN A 3 -11.27 31.39 6.72
N SER A 4 -10.59 31.84 5.66
CA SER A 4 -10.19 30.98 4.52
C SER A 4 -9.00 30.06 4.83
N THR A 5 -8.07 30.48 5.70
CA THR A 5 -6.87 29.70 6.04
C THR A 5 -7.21 28.52 6.95
N VAL A 6 -8.18 28.67 7.86
CA VAL A 6 -8.57 27.63 8.82
C VAL A 6 -9.19 26.42 8.10
N PHE A 7 -10.03 26.64 7.10
CA PHE A 7 -10.64 25.56 6.32
C PHE A 7 -9.64 24.81 5.44
N THR A 8 -8.62 25.50 4.92
CA THR A 8 -7.57 24.87 4.10
C THR A 8 -6.67 23.97 4.95
N PHE A 9 -6.28 24.38 6.16
CA PHE A 9 -5.53 23.52 7.07
C PHE A 9 -6.33 22.32 7.58
N LEU A 10 -7.63 22.50 7.88
CA LEU A 10 -8.52 21.40 8.27
C LEU A 10 -8.68 20.35 7.17
N ALA A 11 -8.87 20.78 5.92
CA ALA A 11 -8.94 19.86 4.77
C ALA A 11 -7.61 19.10 4.56
N LEU A 12 -6.47 19.78 4.73
CA LEU A 12 -5.15 19.14 4.62
C LEU A 12 -4.95 18.05 5.69
N ILE A 13 -5.37 18.32 6.93
CA ILE A 13 -5.27 17.36 8.05
C ILE A 13 -6.17 16.15 7.83
N ILE A 14 -7.37 16.33 7.27
CA ILE A 14 -8.30 15.22 6.97
C ILE A 14 -7.70 14.30 5.88
N ILE A 15 -7.07 14.87 4.85
CA ILE A 15 -6.43 14.11 3.77
C ILE A 15 -5.19 13.34 4.29
N ILE A 16 -4.40 13.94 5.19
CA ILE A 16 -3.20 13.30 5.75
C ILE A 16 -3.55 12.07 6.62
N ARG A 17 -4.72 12.04 7.25
CA ARG A 17 -5.14 10.92 8.11
C ARG A 17 -5.68 9.70 7.36
N GLY A 18 -5.99 9.82 6.07
CA GLY A 18 -6.59 8.72 5.29
C GLY A 18 -5.62 7.68 4.72
N VAL A 19 -4.30 7.88 4.83
CA VAL A 19 -3.30 7.13 4.04
C VAL A 19 -2.54 6.04 4.84
N LEU A 20 -2.93 5.71 6.08
CA LEU A 20 -2.04 4.99 7.00
C LEU A 20 -2.27 3.48 7.19
N ALA A 21 -3.04 2.77 6.37
CA ALA A 21 -3.35 1.36 6.68
C ALA A 21 -3.57 0.45 5.46
N ALA A 22 -2.63 0.43 4.51
CA ALA A 22 -2.69 -0.50 3.37
C ALA A 22 -1.38 -1.28 3.22
N ASN A 23 -1.47 -2.61 3.19
CA ASN A 23 -0.38 -3.49 2.80
C ASN A 23 -0.37 -3.60 1.27
N ILE A 24 0.76 -3.27 0.63
CA ILE A 24 0.88 -3.31 -0.83
C ILE A 24 1.65 -4.55 -1.24
N HIS A 25 1.05 -5.37 -2.09
CA HIS A 25 1.66 -6.55 -2.66
C HIS A 25 1.78 -6.39 -4.18
N TYR A 26 2.83 -6.97 -4.75
CA TYR A 26 2.96 -7.12 -6.19
C TYR A 26 2.49 -8.53 -6.56
N GLU A 27 1.69 -8.63 -7.61
CA GLU A 27 1.16 -9.92 -8.09
C GLU A 27 1.13 -9.94 -9.63
N ILE A 28 1.21 -11.14 -10.22
CA ILE A 28 1.20 -11.34 -11.66
C ILE A 28 -0.10 -12.06 -12.02
N PHE A 29 -0.95 -11.39 -12.78
CA PHE A 29 -2.22 -11.87 -13.33
C PHE A 29 -2.14 -12.02 -14.85
N ALA A 30 -0.95 -12.31 -15.37
CA ALA A 30 -0.73 -12.49 -16.80
C ALA A 30 -1.35 -13.80 -17.27
N ASP A 31 -2.06 -13.73 -18.39
CA ASP A 31 -2.61 -14.90 -19.08
C ASP A 31 -2.26 -14.85 -20.58
N ASN A 32 -1.99 -16.01 -21.16
CA ASN A 32 -1.59 -16.13 -22.56
C ASN A 32 -2.72 -15.78 -23.55
N GLY A 33 -3.99 -15.98 -23.15
CA GLY A 33 -5.17 -15.60 -23.92
C GLY A 33 -5.47 -14.10 -23.89
N HIS A 34 -4.92 -13.38 -22.91
CA HIS A 34 -5.20 -11.96 -22.68
C HIS A 34 -3.90 -11.14 -22.48
N PRO A 35 -3.11 -10.93 -23.56
CA PRO A 35 -1.86 -10.20 -23.47
C PRO A 35 -2.08 -8.74 -23.06
N ASN A 36 -1.18 -8.22 -22.21
CA ASN A 36 -1.25 -6.86 -21.65
C ASN A 36 -2.49 -6.57 -20.78
N LYS A 37 -3.12 -7.60 -20.23
CA LYS A 37 -4.27 -7.48 -19.33
C LYS A 37 -4.04 -8.30 -18.08
N CYS A 38 -4.79 -7.98 -17.03
CA CYS A 38 -4.80 -8.77 -15.80
C CYS A 38 -6.04 -9.66 -15.80
N VAL A 39 -5.85 -10.96 -15.64
CA VAL A 39 -6.94 -11.93 -15.50
C VAL A 39 -7.04 -12.34 -14.04
N VAL A 40 -8.11 -11.90 -13.38
CA VAL A 40 -8.32 -12.10 -11.94
C VAL A 40 -9.44 -13.12 -11.75
N GLU A 41 -9.17 -14.17 -10.99
CA GLU A 41 -10.21 -15.17 -10.67
C GLU A 41 -11.29 -14.58 -9.76
N GLY A 42 -12.54 -14.73 -10.19
CA GLY A 42 -13.71 -14.30 -9.45
C GLY A 42 -14.71 -15.44 -9.20
N PRO A 43 -15.68 -15.22 -8.31
CA PRO A 43 -16.68 -16.24 -7.96
C PRO A 43 -17.64 -16.56 -9.12
N LYS A 44 -17.70 -15.70 -10.14
CA LYS A 44 -18.53 -15.87 -11.35
C LYS A 44 -17.69 -16.21 -12.60
N GLY A 45 -16.41 -16.54 -12.42
CA GLY A 45 -15.44 -16.72 -13.49
C GLY A 45 -14.37 -15.63 -13.49
N GLU A 46 -13.54 -15.66 -14.52
CA GLU A 46 -12.42 -14.75 -14.70
C GLU A 46 -12.89 -13.32 -15.01
N VAL A 47 -12.23 -12.35 -14.39
CA VAL A 47 -12.42 -10.92 -14.62
C VAL A 47 -11.20 -10.40 -15.36
N ILE A 48 -11.39 -9.99 -16.61
CA ILE A 48 -10.33 -9.41 -17.45
C ILE A 48 -10.31 -7.91 -17.22
N VAL A 49 -9.15 -7.39 -16.81
CA VAL A 49 -8.92 -5.98 -16.48
C VAL A 49 -7.95 -5.39 -17.49
N GLU A 50 -8.31 -4.26 -18.10
CA GLU A 50 -7.42 -3.57 -19.02
C GLU A 50 -6.24 -2.94 -18.28
N SER A 51 -5.05 -2.95 -18.91
CA SER A 51 -3.88 -2.28 -18.36
C SER A 51 -4.18 -0.80 -18.07
N GLY A 52 -3.89 -0.36 -16.84
CA GLY A 52 -4.14 0.99 -16.35
C GLY A 52 -5.50 1.17 -15.66
N GLN A 53 -6.34 0.13 -15.61
CA GLN A 53 -7.58 0.14 -14.82
C GLN A 53 -7.35 -0.36 -13.40
N SER A 54 -8.20 0.13 -12.51
CA SER A 54 -8.28 -0.30 -11.12
C SER A 54 -9.63 -0.96 -10.86
N ILE A 55 -9.62 -2.12 -10.21
CA ILE A 55 -10.84 -2.83 -9.82
C ILE A 55 -10.78 -3.23 -8.35
N ARG A 56 -11.95 -3.49 -7.74
CA ARG A 56 -12.05 -4.21 -6.47
C ARG A 56 -11.73 -5.69 -6.71
N HIS A 57 -10.98 -6.31 -5.81
CA HIS A 57 -10.72 -7.74 -5.85
C HIS A 57 -12.07 -8.50 -5.75
N PRO A 58 -12.36 -9.46 -6.66
CA PRO A 58 -13.69 -10.09 -6.73
C PRO A 58 -14.14 -10.81 -5.45
N THR A 59 -13.20 -11.38 -4.69
CA THR A 59 -13.47 -12.20 -3.50
C THR A 59 -12.97 -11.63 -2.17
N LYS A 60 -12.10 -10.61 -2.18
CA LYS A 60 -11.42 -10.10 -0.99
C LYS A 60 -11.65 -8.60 -0.87
N CYS A 61 -11.54 -8.05 0.33
CA CYS A 61 -11.40 -6.60 0.49
C CYS A 61 -9.99 -6.19 0.10
N ALA A 62 -9.80 -5.91 -1.20
CA ALA A 62 -8.56 -5.42 -1.76
C ALA A 62 -8.82 -4.62 -3.04
N GLN A 63 -7.91 -3.71 -3.38
CA GLN A 63 -7.90 -3.01 -4.68
C GLN A 63 -6.79 -3.58 -5.56
N ILE A 64 -7.10 -3.86 -6.82
CA ILE A 64 -6.13 -4.30 -7.84
C ILE A 64 -5.96 -3.17 -8.84
N ASP A 65 -4.76 -2.62 -8.93
CA ASP A 65 -4.35 -1.70 -9.98
C ASP A 65 -3.59 -2.49 -11.05
N CYS A 66 -4.24 -2.73 -12.20
CA CYS A 66 -3.68 -3.51 -13.29
C CYS A 66 -2.68 -2.69 -14.11
N GLY A 67 -1.55 -3.31 -14.43
CA GLY A 67 -0.49 -2.79 -15.26
C GLY A 67 -0.35 -3.55 -16.59
N LYS A 68 0.72 -3.24 -17.32
CA LYS A 68 1.06 -3.92 -18.59
C LYS A 68 1.54 -5.35 -18.34
N ASP A 69 1.58 -6.19 -19.36
CA ASP A 69 2.10 -7.55 -19.26
C ASP A 69 1.49 -8.39 -18.10
N GLY A 70 0.29 -8.03 -17.64
CA GLY A 70 -0.41 -8.69 -16.53
C GLY A 70 0.17 -8.46 -15.14
N TRP A 71 1.12 -7.53 -14.93
CA TRP A 71 1.53 -7.18 -13.57
C TRP A 71 0.45 -6.33 -12.90
N ALA A 72 0.27 -6.47 -11.58
CA ALA A 72 -0.64 -5.62 -10.82
C ALA A 72 -0.10 -5.27 -9.43
N LEU A 73 -0.61 -4.17 -8.89
CA LEU A 73 -0.46 -3.81 -7.49
C LEU A 73 -1.75 -4.14 -6.76
N VAL A 74 -1.64 -4.93 -5.70
CA VAL A 74 -2.77 -5.34 -4.89
C VAL A 74 -2.64 -4.71 -3.51
N PHE A 75 -3.63 -3.89 -3.16
CA PHE A 75 -3.73 -3.20 -1.88
C PHE A 75 -4.65 -4.00 -0.97
N TYR A 76 -4.09 -4.57 0.09
CA TYR A 76 -4.82 -5.29 1.12
C TYR A 76 -5.00 -4.40 2.35
N CYS A 77 -6.00 -4.73 3.18
CA CYS A 77 -6.17 -4.11 4.48
C CYS A 77 -4.97 -4.37 5.40
N GLU A 78 -4.74 -3.45 6.33
CA GLU A 78 -3.79 -3.66 7.42
C GLU A 78 -4.29 -4.79 8.35
N GLU A 79 -3.41 -5.75 8.66
CA GLU A 79 -3.70 -6.80 9.64
C GLU A 79 -3.65 -6.21 11.06
N LYS A 80 -4.82 -5.95 11.64
CA LYS A 80 -4.96 -5.53 13.04
C LYS A 80 -5.29 -6.75 13.89
N ASN A 81 -4.43 -7.05 14.86
CA ASN A 81 -4.73 -8.07 15.85
C ASN A 81 -5.92 -7.64 16.72
N PRO A 82 -6.94 -8.49 16.91
CA PRO A 82 -8.05 -8.15 17.77
C PRO A 82 -7.57 -7.98 19.23
N PRO A 83 -8.21 -7.10 20.03
CA PRO A 83 -7.92 -6.99 21.46
C PRO A 83 -8.06 -8.34 22.19
N LYS A 84 -7.36 -8.51 23.31
CA LYS A 84 -7.44 -9.75 24.11
C LYS A 84 -8.88 -10.07 24.51
N GLY A 85 -9.37 -11.26 24.14
CA GLY A 85 -10.74 -11.69 24.42
C GLY A 85 -11.74 -11.30 23.32
N CYS A 86 -11.27 -10.72 22.22
CA CYS A 86 -12.02 -10.48 21.00
C CYS A 86 -11.50 -11.34 19.85
N GLU A 87 -12.41 -11.77 18.99
CA GLU A 87 -12.14 -12.49 17.76
C GLU A 87 -12.76 -11.73 16.58
N ASN A 88 -12.13 -11.83 15.41
CA ASN A 88 -12.67 -11.23 14.20
C ASN A 88 -13.94 -11.98 13.77
N ASP A 89 -15.04 -11.25 13.59
CA ASP A 89 -16.35 -11.75 13.14
C ASP A 89 -16.62 -11.40 11.67
N GLY A 90 -15.55 -11.24 10.88
CA GLY A 90 -15.60 -10.89 9.47
C GLY A 90 -15.63 -9.38 9.20
N TYR A 91 -15.71 -9.03 7.92
CA TYR A 91 -15.82 -7.63 7.47
C TYR A 91 -17.20 -7.06 7.74
N GLU A 92 -17.28 -5.80 8.13
CA GLU A 92 -18.55 -5.07 8.28
C GLU A 92 -19.27 -4.99 6.93
N ASN A 93 -18.55 -4.61 5.88
CA ASN A 93 -19.05 -4.62 4.52
C ASN A 93 -17.96 -5.04 3.51
N ILE A 94 -17.89 -6.34 3.23
CA ILE A 94 -16.91 -6.88 2.26
C ILE A 94 -17.10 -6.35 0.84
N ASN A 95 -18.30 -5.86 0.49
CA ASN A 95 -18.64 -5.42 -0.86
C ASN A 95 -18.37 -3.93 -1.11
N ALA A 96 -18.03 -3.16 -0.08
CA ALA A 96 -17.62 -1.78 -0.24
C ALA A 96 -16.31 -1.66 -1.02
N ASP A 97 -16.05 -0.47 -1.57
CA ASP A 97 -14.78 -0.18 -2.23
C ASP A 97 -13.65 -0.08 -1.22
N PHE A 98 -12.42 -0.37 -1.65
CA PHE A 98 -11.25 -0.17 -0.81
C PHE A 98 -10.97 1.34 -0.65
N PRO A 99 -10.65 1.85 0.56
CA PRO A 99 -10.35 1.12 1.80
C PRO A 99 -11.55 0.92 2.74
N GLU A 100 -12.76 1.31 2.35
CA GLU A 100 -13.96 1.29 3.21
C GLU A 100 -14.35 -0.13 3.63
N CYS A 101 -14.07 -1.14 2.81
CA CYS A 101 -14.34 -2.54 3.16
C CYS A 101 -13.43 -3.12 4.26
N CYS A 102 -12.41 -2.39 4.73
CA CYS A 102 -11.43 -2.89 5.69
C CYS A 102 -11.91 -2.93 7.15
N GLU A 103 -13.06 -2.34 7.45
CA GLU A 103 -13.64 -2.39 8.79
C GLU A 103 -14.10 -3.82 9.12
N MET A 104 -13.70 -4.31 10.30
CA MET A 104 -14.01 -5.66 10.78
C MET A 104 -14.93 -5.63 11.99
N ASN A 105 -15.90 -6.53 12.02
CA ASN A 105 -16.69 -6.81 13.21
C ASN A 105 -15.85 -7.62 14.21
N LEU A 106 -16.01 -7.34 15.50
CA LEU A 106 -15.32 -8.06 16.57
C LEU A 106 -16.32 -8.73 17.52
N LYS A 107 -16.18 -10.03 17.72
CA LYS A 107 -16.88 -10.79 18.76
C LYS A 107 -16.02 -10.89 19.99
N CYS A 108 -16.39 -10.18 21.05
CA CYS A 108 -15.66 -10.21 22.30
C CYS A 108 -16.36 -11.10 23.34
N ASN A 109 -15.66 -12.15 23.80
CA ASN A 109 -16.11 -13.00 24.89
C ASN A 109 -15.65 -12.43 26.24
N TYR A 110 -16.08 -11.21 26.55
CA TYR A 110 -16.04 -10.73 27.91
C TYR A 110 -17.30 -11.25 28.60
N ALA A 111 -17.13 -12.22 29.50
CA ALA A 111 -18.20 -12.61 30.41
C ALA A 111 -18.84 -11.33 30.97
N ARG A 112 -20.16 -11.18 30.77
CA ARG A 112 -20.94 -10.03 31.21
C ARG A 112 -20.64 -9.77 32.69
N VAL A 113 -19.75 -8.82 32.99
CA VAL A 113 -19.66 -8.25 34.33
C VAL A 113 -20.98 -7.51 34.52
N ARG A 114 -21.92 -8.13 35.25
CA ARG A 114 -23.08 -7.43 35.78
C ARG A 114 -22.54 -6.28 36.62
N GLN A 115 -22.67 -5.06 36.13
CA GLN A 115 -22.49 -3.87 36.95
C GLN A 115 -23.47 -3.96 38.14
N PRO A 116 -23.05 -3.68 39.38
CA PRO A 116 -23.91 -3.77 40.56
C PRO A 116 -24.95 -2.64 40.65
N ASN A 117 -25.27 -1.96 39.56
CA ASN A 117 -26.36 -0.97 39.50
C ASN A 117 -27.14 -1.17 38.20
N GLY A 118 -28.37 -1.68 38.33
CA GLY A 118 -29.23 -2.14 37.23
C GLY A 118 -29.68 -1.05 36.26
N LYS A 119 -28.76 -0.54 35.43
CA LYS A 119 -29.07 0.28 34.27
C LYS A 119 -28.43 -0.36 33.04
N ALA A 120 -29.24 -1.04 32.24
CA ALA A 120 -28.83 -1.50 30.92
C ALA A 120 -28.51 -0.27 30.06
N THR A 121 -27.24 -0.09 29.68
CA THR A 121 -26.85 0.89 28.67
C THR A 121 -25.75 0.27 27.83
N THR A 122 -26.17 -0.20 26.65
CA THR A 122 -25.30 -0.56 25.53
C THR A 122 -24.70 0.73 24.99
N THR A 123 -23.48 1.07 25.41
CA THR A 123 -22.58 1.94 24.65
C THR A 123 -21.16 1.73 25.17
N ILE A 124 -20.37 0.89 24.50
CA ILE A 124 -18.92 0.91 24.73
C ILE A 124 -18.38 2.03 23.84
N ARG A 125 -18.16 3.21 24.44
CA ARG A 125 -17.21 4.18 23.90
C ARG A 125 -15.82 3.62 24.18
N VAL A 126 -15.09 3.20 23.15
CA VAL A 126 -13.65 3.00 23.27
C VAL A 126 -13.03 4.39 23.35
N SER A 127 -12.53 4.74 24.53
CA SER A 127 -11.79 5.97 24.79
C SER A 127 -10.48 5.97 24.01
N GLU A 128 -10.30 6.97 23.14
CA GLU A 128 -8.99 7.33 22.61
C GLU A 128 -8.09 7.79 23.77
N ASP A 129 -7.22 6.92 24.28
CA ASP A 129 -6.13 7.36 25.16
C ASP A 129 -4.89 7.64 24.30
N LYS A 130 -4.80 8.89 23.84
CA LYS A 130 -3.64 9.45 23.12
C LYS A 130 -2.58 9.87 24.13
N ARG A 131 -1.77 8.93 24.62
CA ARG A 131 -0.45 9.24 25.19
C ARG A 131 0.40 7.97 25.38
N SER A 132 1.68 8.07 24.99
CA SER A 132 2.68 6.99 24.98
C SER A 132 2.48 6.06 23.79
N TRP A 133 3.21 6.16 22.67
CA TRP A 133 4.66 5.98 22.58
C TRP A 133 5.30 6.97 21.59
N GLN A 134 5.91 8.03 22.12
CA GLN A 134 7.17 8.53 21.55
C GLN A 134 8.29 7.86 22.35
N GLN A 135 9.37 7.48 21.65
CA GLN A 135 10.62 6.87 22.15
C GLN A 135 10.70 5.34 22.03
N ALA A 136 11.00 4.88 20.82
CA ALA A 136 11.89 3.75 20.61
C ALA A 136 12.68 4.00 19.31
N THR A 137 13.77 4.75 19.45
CA THR A 137 14.88 4.82 18.50
C THR A 137 15.54 3.45 18.36
N GLY A 138 15.80 2.99 17.14
CA GLY A 138 16.74 1.89 16.91
C GLY A 138 16.40 1.02 15.72
N ASN A 139 16.93 1.41 14.55
CA ASN A 139 17.42 0.53 13.49
C ASN A 139 16.57 -0.71 13.14
N TRP A 140 15.62 -0.56 12.20
CA TRP A 140 14.99 -1.67 11.50
C TRP A 140 15.09 -1.40 9.99
N LEU A 141 15.62 -2.40 9.26
CA LEU A 141 15.95 -2.38 7.84
C LEU A 141 14.77 -1.87 7.00
N GLN A 142 14.98 -0.70 6.39
CA GLN A 142 13.94 0.10 5.76
C GLN A 142 13.80 -0.29 4.28
N PHE A 143 12.85 -1.16 3.94
CA PHE A 143 12.33 -1.22 2.57
C PHE A 143 11.44 0.00 2.35
N GLN A 144 12.05 1.10 1.91
CA GLN A 144 11.44 2.42 1.87
C GLN A 144 10.62 2.60 0.59
N PHE A 145 9.39 2.09 0.55
CA PHE A 145 8.41 2.44 -0.48
C PHE A 145 7.87 3.85 -0.20
N HIS A 146 8.40 4.87 -0.88
CA HIS A 146 7.86 6.23 -0.80
C HIS A 146 6.69 6.37 -1.76
N PHE A 147 5.53 6.77 -1.25
CA PHE A 147 4.36 7.04 -2.08
C PHE A 147 4.18 8.55 -2.23
N ARG A 148 4.21 9.06 -3.48
CA ARG A 148 3.96 10.47 -3.76
C ARG A 148 2.67 10.59 -4.56
N ILE A 149 1.62 11.10 -3.92
CA ILE A 149 0.36 11.46 -4.61
C ILE A 149 0.60 12.73 -5.40
N SER A 150 0.15 12.77 -6.66
CA SER A 150 0.30 13.96 -7.49
C SER A 150 -0.45 15.17 -6.93
N PRO A 151 0.17 16.36 -6.94
CA PRO A 151 -0.53 17.61 -6.68
C PRO A 151 -1.59 17.88 -7.77
N ALA A 152 -2.58 18.71 -7.44
CA ALA A 152 -3.76 19.02 -8.26
C ALA A 152 -3.51 19.46 -9.72
N GLY A 153 -2.25 19.73 -10.12
CA GLY A 153 -1.88 20.11 -11.48
C GLY A 153 -1.89 18.96 -12.50
N HIS A 154 -1.82 17.70 -12.08
CA HIS A 154 -1.74 16.55 -13.00
C HIS A 154 -2.58 15.34 -12.51
N PRO A 155 -3.93 15.40 -12.63
CA PRO A 155 -4.80 14.30 -12.21
C PRO A 155 -4.51 13.02 -13.00
N GLY A 156 -4.44 11.89 -12.29
CA GLY A 156 -4.18 10.56 -12.88
C GLY A 156 -2.74 10.31 -13.36
N LYS A 157 -1.82 11.27 -13.19
CA LYS A 157 -0.39 11.13 -13.48
C LYS A 157 0.40 11.05 -12.19
N CYS A 158 1.64 10.57 -12.23
CA CYS A 158 2.54 10.55 -11.07
C CYS A 158 3.60 11.63 -11.18
N THR A 159 3.56 12.61 -10.28
CA THR A 159 4.55 13.69 -10.18
C THR A 159 5.61 13.32 -9.15
N ILE A 160 6.71 12.74 -9.62
CA ILE A 160 7.80 12.25 -8.77
C ILE A 160 8.65 13.41 -8.25
N SER A 161 8.96 14.34 -9.13
CA SER A 161 9.62 15.62 -8.87
C SER A 161 8.96 16.70 -9.75
N PRO A 162 9.21 18.00 -9.52
CA PRO A 162 8.66 19.07 -10.37
C PRO A 162 8.98 18.91 -11.87
N SER A 163 10.07 18.21 -12.20
CA SER A 163 10.53 17.96 -13.57
C SER A 163 10.20 16.56 -14.09
N LEU A 164 9.66 15.67 -13.27
CA LEU A 164 9.41 14.27 -13.63
C LEU A 164 7.96 13.89 -13.36
N VAL A 165 7.15 13.97 -14.43
CA VAL A 165 5.74 13.61 -14.44
C VAL A 165 5.53 12.41 -15.37
N LEU A 166 4.98 11.33 -14.83
CA LEU A 166 4.74 10.08 -15.53
C LEU A 166 3.25 9.88 -15.77
N ASN A 167 2.87 9.39 -16.95
CA ASN A 167 1.49 8.95 -17.19
C ASN A 167 1.23 7.63 -16.45
N SER A 168 -0.04 7.37 -16.11
CA SER A 168 -0.45 6.09 -15.51
C SER A 168 -0.06 4.90 -16.40
N GLY A 169 0.37 3.80 -15.78
CA GLY A 169 0.84 2.59 -16.48
C GLY A 169 2.26 2.70 -17.06
N VAL A 170 2.96 3.82 -16.87
CA VAL A 170 4.35 3.99 -17.32
C VAL A 170 5.32 3.59 -16.23
N SER A 171 6.35 2.82 -16.60
CA SER A 171 7.49 2.50 -15.75
C SER A 171 8.78 3.05 -16.35
N ILE A 172 9.62 3.68 -15.52
CA ILE A 172 10.94 4.18 -15.91
C ILE A 172 11.99 3.80 -14.88
N LYS A 173 13.27 3.82 -15.27
CA LYS A 173 14.36 3.86 -14.30
C LYS A 173 14.42 5.26 -13.68
N ASP A 174 14.61 5.32 -12.38
CA ASP A 174 14.67 6.60 -11.67
C ASP A 174 15.93 7.38 -12.06
N PRO A 175 15.81 8.60 -12.61
CA PRO A 175 16.97 9.42 -12.95
C PRO A 175 17.68 10.02 -11.71
N THR A 176 17.05 9.97 -10.54
CA THR A 176 17.56 10.53 -9.29
C THR A 176 18.25 9.51 -8.39
N HIS A 177 18.28 8.23 -8.77
CA HIS A 177 18.81 7.14 -7.94
C HIS A 177 19.63 6.15 -8.77
N GLU A 178 20.64 5.52 -8.17
CA GLU A 178 21.61 4.68 -8.90
C GLU A 178 20.96 3.53 -9.68
N CYS A 179 20.13 2.73 -9.01
CA CYS A 179 19.34 1.69 -9.66
C CYS A 179 18.05 1.42 -8.88
N ARG A 180 16.94 1.96 -9.38
CA ARG A 180 15.58 1.62 -8.95
C ARG A 180 14.60 1.93 -10.09
N ARG A 181 13.48 1.22 -10.15
CA ARG A 181 12.40 1.45 -11.11
C ARG A 181 11.26 2.23 -10.44
N ILE A 182 10.76 3.25 -11.11
CA ILE A 182 9.51 3.92 -10.75
C ILE A 182 8.41 3.33 -11.63
N VAL A 183 7.30 2.94 -11.03
CA VAL A 183 6.09 2.52 -11.74
C VAL A 183 4.96 3.46 -11.34
N CYS A 184 4.39 4.16 -12.32
CA CYS A 184 3.24 5.01 -12.09
C CYS A 184 1.95 4.20 -12.22
N GLY A 185 1.22 4.05 -11.11
CA GLY A 185 -0.10 3.42 -11.05
C GLY A 185 -1.24 4.40 -11.33
N HIS A 186 -2.46 3.98 -11.00
CA HIS A 186 -3.64 4.85 -11.12
C HIS A 186 -3.70 5.88 -9.97
N SER A 187 -4.56 6.89 -10.08
CA SER A 187 -4.77 7.91 -9.03
C SER A 187 -3.50 8.67 -8.59
N GLY A 188 -2.49 8.75 -9.46
CA GLY A 188 -1.23 9.43 -9.19
C GLY A 188 -0.36 8.76 -8.14
N ARG A 189 -0.52 7.45 -7.98
CA ARG A 189 0.23 6.58 -7.07
C ARG A 189 1.53 6.11 -7.73
N ALA A 190 2.68 6.35 -7.12
CA ALA A 190 3.96 5.89 -7.65
C ALA A 190 4.58 4.82 -6.74
N LEU A 191 5.04 3.71 -7.35
CA LEU A 191 5.82 2.68 -6.69
C LEU A 191 7.29 2.84 -7.06
N PHE A 192 8.16 2.75 -6.06
CA PHE A 192 9.61 2.70 -6.26
C PHE A 192 10.09 1.30 -5.93
N GLN A 193 10.65 0.60 -6.91
CA GLN A 193 11.21 -0.74 -6.78
C GLN A 193 12.73 -0.66 -6.79
N SER A 194 13.34 -0.85 -5.62
CA SER A 194 14.78 -0.99 -5.50
C SER A 194 15.25 -2.37 -5.92
N CYS A 195 16.57 -2.55 -6.01
CA CYS A 195 17.16 -3.87 -6.16
C CYS A 195 16.92 -4.68 -4.88
N GLY A 196 16.46 -5.93 -5.05
CA GLY A 196 16.30 -6.86 -3.94
C GLY A 196 17.62 -7.18 -3.27
N VAL A 197 17.57 -7.62 -2.01
CA VAL A 197 18.73 -8.13 -1.30
C VAL A 197 18.62 -9.65 -1.21
N SER A 198 19.55 -10.37 -1.83
CA SER A 198 19.71 -11.82 -1.57
C SER A 198 20.67 -12.01 -0.42
N ILE A 199 20.39 -12.94 0.49
CA ILE A 199 21.29 -13.25 1.61
C ILE A 199 22.54 -13.91 1.02
N LEU A 200 23.68 -13.23 1.14
CA LEU A 200 24.99 -13.80 0.80
C LEU A 200 25.48 -14.66 1.97
N SER A 201 26.17 -15.77 1.65
CA SER A 201 26.81 -16.58 2.69
C SER A 201 28.00 -15.82 3.28
N PRO A 202 28.16 -15.75 4.62
CA PRO A 202 29.38 -15.21 5.22
C PRO A 202 30.62 -15.96 4.70
N PRO A 203 31.76 -15.30 4.42
CA PRO A 203 32.12 -13.90 4.69
C PRO A 203 31.85 -12.94 3.50
N CYS A 204 30.90 -13.25 2.63
CA CYS A 204 30.59 -12.44 1.46
C CYS A 204 29.69 -11.25 1.77
N ARG A 205 29.97 -10.10 1.14
CA ARG A 205 29.14 -8.89 1.17
C ARG A 205 28.97 -8.30 -0.23
N TYR A 206 27.88 -7.56 -0.44
CA TYR A 206 27.72 -6.77 -1.65
C TYR A 206 28.70 -5.58 -1.64
N GLY A 207 29.42 -5.41 -2.73
CA GLY A 207 30.12 -4.18 -3.09
C GLY A 207 29.22 -3.24 -3.88
N GLY A 208 29.84 -2.39 -4.70
CA GLY A 208 29.14 -1.42 -5.56
C GLY A 208 28.42 -2.05 -6.75
N TYR A 209 27.51 -1.29 -7.36
CA TYR A 209 26.89 -1.65 -8.64
C TYR A 209 27.93 -1.76 -9.75
N ILE A 210 27.76 -2.75 -10.64
CA ILE A 210 28.68 -3.00 -11.75
C ILE A 210 28.48 -1.94 -12.84
N ASN A 211 27.23 -1.68 -13.22
CA ASN A 211 26.89 -0.68 -14.23
C ASN A 211 25.53 -0.05 -13.91
N THR A 212 25.57 1.19 -13.42
CA THR A 212 24.38 1.96 -13.08
C THR A 212 23.70 2.59 -14.28
N ASP A 213 24.23 2.51 -15.51
CA ASP A 213 23.63 3.13 -16.70
C ASP A 213 22.60 2.21 -17.37
N LEU A 214 22.67 0.91 -17.11
CA LEU A 214 21.73 -0.09 -17.64
C LEU A 214 20.28 0.16 -17.19
N PRO A 215 19.28 -0.30 -17.96
CA PRO A 215 17.88 -0.27 -17.52
C PRO A 215 17.67 -1.15 -16.29
N TYR A 216 16.61 -0.90 -15.52
CA TYR A 216 16.19 -1.82 -14.46
C TYR A 216 15.53 -3.06 -15.08
N PRO A 217 15.82 -4.29 -14.63
CA PRO A 217 16.61 -4.65 -13.43
C PRO A 217 18.11 -4.86 -13.67
N ASP A 218 18.61 -4.71 -14.90
CA ASP A 218 20.00 -5.03 -15.26
C ASP A 218 21.04 -4.17 -14.50
N CYS A 219 20.68 -2.93 -14.14
CA CYS A 219 21.53 -2.10 -13.27
C CYS A 219 21.66 -2.63 -11.84
N CYS A 220 20.90 -3.65 -11.42
CA CYS A 220 20.94 -4.20 -10.07
C CYS A 220 22.14 -5.10 -9.81
N LEU A 221 22.91 -5.44 -10.84
CA LEU A 221 24.11 -6.26 -10.70
C LEU A 221 25.13 -5.52 -9.83
N ARG A 222 25.60 -6.22 -8.79
CA ARG A 222 26.58 -5.73 -7.82
C ARG A 222 27.78 -6.66 -7.75
N THR A 223 28.93 -6.08 -7.47
CA THR A 223 30.12 -6.84 -7.09
C THR A 223 29.86 -7.61 -5.78
N VAL A 224 30.44 -8.79 -5.65
CA VAL A 224 30.40 -9.59 -4.41
C VAL A 224 31.82 -9.72 -3.91
N LEU A 225 32.05 -9.27 -2.68
CA LEU A 225 33.35 -9.30 -2.02
C LEU A 225 33.30 -10.38 -0.93
N CYS A 226 34.02 -11.47 -1.14
CA CYS A 226 34.20 -12.54 -0.17
C CYS A 226 35.65 -12.53 0.31
N ASN A 227 35.87 -12.34 1.61
CA ASN A 227 37.21 -12.30 2.23
C ASN A 227 37.40 -13.46 3.20
#